data_AF-A0A6B3FN88-F1
#
_entry.id   AF-A0A6B3FN88-F1
#
_cell.length_a   1.000
_cell.length_b   1.000
_cell.length_c   1.000
_cell.angle_alpha   90.00
_cell.angle_beta   90.00
_cell.angle_gamma   90.00
#
_symmetry.space_group_name_H-M   'P 1'
#
loop_
_entity.id
_entity.type
_entity.pdbx_description
1 polymer ?
#
loop_
_entity_poly.entity_id
_entity_poly.type
_entity_poly.pdbx_seq_one_letter_code
_entity_poly.pdbx_strand_id
1 'polypeptide(L)' 'MTRGGDALEVLATGPLATVQDLGRPGLAPMGVGASGAADRSALRLANRLVGNP' A
#
# COMPACT_ATOMS: atom_id res chain seq x y z
N MET A 1 -6.11 15.58 -25.58
CA MET A 1 -4.95 15.25 -24.73
C MET A 1 -5.33 15.64 -23.32
N THR A 2 -5.94 14.72 -22.59
CA THR A 2 -6.49 14.98 -21.24
C THR A 2 -5.31 15.27 -20.31
N ARG A 3 -5.32 16.42 -19.62
CA ARG A 3 -4.38 16.70 -18.52
C ARG A 3 -4.40 15.50 -17.58
N GLY A 4 -3.31 14.74 -17.51
CA GLY A 4 -3.18 13.65 -16.53
C GLY A 4 -3.33 14.26 -15.14
N GLY A 5 -4.27 13.73 -14.35
CA GLY A 5 -4.51 14.16 -12.98
C GLY A 5 -3.32 13.89 -12.07
N ASP A 6 -3.39 14.43 -10.84
CA ASP A 6 -2.36 14.36 -9.81
C ASP A 6 -1.78 12.94 -9.64
N ALA A 7 -0.60 12.72 -10.22
CA ALA A 7 0.11 11.45 -10.23
C ALA A 7 1.59 11.68 -9.91
N LEU A 8 2.27 10.65 -9.40
CA LEU A 8 3.70 10.68 -9.14
C LEU A 8 4.48 9.92 -10.22
N GLU A 9 5.66 10.41 -10.56
CA GLU A 9 6.61 9.73 -11.45
C GLU A 9 7.65 8.94 -10.64
N VAL A 10 7.89 7.69 -11.00
CA VAL A 10 8.90 6.83 -10.37
C VAL A 10 10.20 6.94 -11.17
N LEU A 11 11.15 7.72 -10.66
CA LEU A 11 12.46 7.89 -11.29
C LEU A 11 13.41 6.70 -11.05
N ALA A 12 13.24 6.01 -9.91
CA ALA A 12 13.98 4.80 -9.55
C ALA A 12 13.20 4.00 -8.49
N THR A 13 13.35 2.67 -8.49
CA THR A 13 12.76 1.78 -7.48
C THR A 13 13.82 1.14 -6.59
N GLY A 14 13.40 0.75 -5.38
CA GLY A 14 14.12 -0.25 -4.58
C GLY A 14 13.77 -1.68 -5.03
N PRO A 15 14.36 -2.72 -4.40
CA PRO A 15 14.20 -4.11 -4.84
C PRO A 15 12.75 -4.62 -4.86
N LEU A 16 11.88 -4.09 -3.99
CA LEU A 16 10.48 -4.53 -3.88
C LEU A 16 9.58 -3.38 -3.39
N ALA A 17 9.45 -2.33 -4.21
CA ALA A 17 8.53 -1.23 -3.95
C ALA A 17 7.10 -1.63 -4.38
N THR A 18 6.21 -1.87 -3.43
CA THR A 18 4.81 -2.28 -3.69
C THR A 18 3.83 -1.35 -3.00
N VAL A 19 2.67 -1.12 -3.61
CA VAL A 19 1.52 -0.49 -2.95
C VAL A 19 0.86 -1.50 -2.04
N GLN A 20 0.67 -1.15 -0.77
CA GLN A 20 0.06 -2.02 0.23
C GLN A 20 -0.99 -1.29 1.06
N ASP A 21 -1.98 -2.05 1.50
CA ASP A 21 -3.03 -1.66 2.44
C ASP A 21 -2.88 -2.48 3.75
N LEU A 22 -3.97 -2.60 4.52
CA LEU A 22 -4.00 -3.40 5.76
C LEU A 22 -4.08 -4.92 5.53
N GLY A 23 -4.18 -5.36 4.28
CA GLY A 23 -4.21 -6.77 3.90
C GLY A 23 -5.63 -7.32 3.65
N ARG A 24 -5.70 -8.65 3.59
CA ARG A 24 -6.86 -9.44 3.11
C ARG A 24 -7.28 -10.47 4.16
N PRO A 25 -7.82 -10.05 5.32
CA PRO A 25 -8.24 -10.98 6.36
C PRO A 25 -9.43 -11.85 5.89
N GLY A 26 -9.52 -13.08 6.41
CA GLY A 26 -10.66 -13.98 6.17
C GLY A 26 -10.57 -14.86 4.91
N LEU A 27 -9.61 -14.60 4.02
CA LEU A 27 -9.47 -15.36 2.76
C LEU A 27 -8.47 -16.53 2.84
N ALA A 28 -7.82 -16.74 3.99
CA ALA A 28 -6.85 -17.82 4.20
C ALA A 28 -7.39 -19.23 3.88
N PRO A 29 -8.66 -19.59 4.21
CA PRO A 29 -9.21 -20.91 3.84
C PRO A 29 -9.28 -21.18 2.33
N MET A 30 -9.23 -20.13 1.50
CA MET A 30 -9.20 -20.23 0.04
C MET A 30 -7.77 -20.18 -0.52
N GLY A 31 -6.75 -20.25 0.33
CA GLY A 31 -5.34 -20.19 -0.06
C GLY A 31 -4.82 -18.78 -0.37
N VAL A 32 -5.59 -17.73 -0.07
CA VAL A 32 -5.16 -16.35 -0.28
C VAL A 32 -4.29 -15.89 0.88
N GLY A 33 -3.08 -15.42 0.57
CA GLY A 33 -2.16 -14.86 1.55
C GLY A 33 -2.66 -13.55 2.17
N ALA A 34 -2.20 -13.26 3.39
CA ALA A 34 -2.67 -12.08 4.14
C ALA A 34 -2.37 -10.74 3.44
N SER A 35 -1.23 -10.63 2.75
CA SER A 35 -0.74 -9.39 2.12
C SER A 35 -0.74 -8.19 3.09
N GLY A 36 -0.79 -6.97 2.54
CA GLY A 36 -0.67 -5.73 3.28
C GLY A 36 0.78 -5.41 3.65
N ALA A 37 0.97 -4.29 4.37
CA ALA A 37 2.29 -3.88 4.82
C ALA A 37 2.90 -4.93 5.77
N ALA A 38 4.20 -5.21 5.58
CA ALA A 38 4.96 -6.10 6.45
C ALA A 38 4.98 -5.60 7.91
N ASP A 39 5.11 -4.29 8.11
CA ASP A 39 4.87 -3.61 9.39
C ASP A 39 3.58 -2.78 9.33
N ARG A 40 2.50 -3.33 9.89
CA ARG A 40 1.19 -2.67 9.93
C ARG A 40 1.16 -1.46 10.86
N SER A 41 2.01 -1.43 11.88
CA SER A 41 2.07 -0.31 12.83
C SER A 41 2.67 0.92 12.16
N ALA A 42 3.75 0.73 11.40
CA ALA A 42 4.39 1.77 10.60
C ALA A 42 3.44 2.30 9.51
N LEU A 43 2.73 1.42 8.80
CA LEU A 43 1.72 1.83 7.81
C LEU A 43 0.64 2.72 8.42
N ARG A 44 0.08 2.32 9.57
CA ARG A 44 -0.95 3.11 10.27
C ARG A 44 -0.41 4.45 10.75
N LEU A 45 0.83 4.50 11.23
CA LEU A 45 1.46 5.77 11.61
C LEU A 45 1.61 6.68 10.40
N ALA A 46 2.16 6.18 9.29
CA ALA A 46 2.36 6.96 8.07
C ALA A 46 1.05 7.54 7.52
N ASN A 47 -0.02 6.73 7.46
CA ASN A 47 -1.33 7.21 7.02
C ASN A 47 -1.90 8.28 7.96
N ARG A 48 -1.81 8.09 9.28
CA ARG A 48 -2.28 9.10 10.24
C ARG A 48 -1.53 10.42 10.13
N LEU A 49 -0.22 10.40 9.83
CA LEU A 49 0.58 11.61 9.66
C LEU A 49 0.10 12.49 8.51
N VAL A 50 -0.55 11.91 7.50
CA VAL A 50 -1.14 12.64 6.37
C VAL A 50 -2.67 12.76 6.46
N GLY A 51 -3.26 12.42 7.62
CA GLY A 51 -4.70 12.54 7.85
C GLY A 51 -5.55 11.41 7.26
N ASN A 52 -4.94 10.32 6.78
CA ASN A 52 -5.66 9.15 6.32
C ASN A 52 -6.10 8.27 7.51
N PRO A 53 -7.24 7.57 7.39
CA PRO A 53 -7.76 6.68 8.43
C PRO A 53 -6.86 5.48 8.75
#